data_AF-A0A4R9PZ60-F1
#
_entry.id   AF-A0A4R9PZ60-F1
#
_cell.length_a   1.000
_cell.length_b   1.000
_cell.length_c   1.000
_cell.angle_alpha   90.00
_cell.angle_beta   90.00
_cell.angle_gamma   90.00
#
_symmetry.space_group_name_H-M   'P 1'
#
loop_
_entity.id
_entity.type
_entity.pdbx_description
1 polymer ?
#
loop_
_entity_poly.entity_id
_entity_poly.type
_entity_poly.pdbx_seq_one_letter_code
_entity_poly.pdbx_strand_id
1 'polypeptide(L)'
;LIGFCGAPWTVATYMIAGHGTPDQGPERLFAYREPEAFARLLKILADCSAAYLIRQIEAGADVVQIFDSWSGVLDEASFDAFCVEPVAEIVRQVKAVHPD
;
A
#
# COMPACT_ATOMS: atom_id res chain seq x y z
N LEU A 1 21.14 5.62 -3.43
CA LEU A 1 19.86 5.93 -4.09
C LEU A 1 18.70 5.49 -3.21
N ILE A 2 17.64 6.30 -3.11
CA ILE A 2 16.41 5.92 -2.39
C ILE A 2 15.36 5.51 -3.43
N GLY A 3 14.97 4.24 -3.41
CA GLY A 3 13.82 3.73 -4.16
C GLY A 3 12.51 3.98 -3.42
N PHE A 4 11.37 3.88 -4.09
CA PHE A 4 10.08 4.09 -3.44
C PHE A 4 8.89 3.44 -4.14
N CYS A 5 7.79 3.30 -3.39
CA CYS A 5 6.46 3.01 -3.92
C CYS A 5 5.39 3.71 -3.08
N GLY A 6 4.16 3.76 -3.59
CA GLY A 6 2.99 4.11 -2.78
C GLY A 6 2.53 2.94 -1.91
N ALA A 7 1.98 3.22 -0.74
CA ALA A 7 1.32 2.23 0.08
C ALA A 7 0.02 1.73 -0.58
N PRO A 8 -0.42 0.49 -0.30
CA PRO A 8 -1.62 -0.10 -0.90
C PRO A 8 -2.88 0.77 -0.77
N TRP A 9 -3.16 1.29 0.43
CA TRP A 9 -4.27 2.23 0.66
C TRP A 9 -4.18 3.46 -0.25
N THR A 10 -3.06 4.18 -0.19
CA THR A 10 -2.84 5.39 -1.00
C THR A 10 -2.99 5.13 -2.51
N VAL A 11 -2.49 4.01 -3.02
CA VAL A 11 -2.64 3.66 -4.45
C VAL A 11 -4.09 3.31 -4.79
N ALA A 12 -4.78 2.58 -3.92
CA ALA A 12 -6.19 2.25 -4.10
C ALA A 12 -7.08 3.50 -4.10
N THR A 13 -6.77 4.53 -3.31
CA THR A 13 -7.43 5.86 -3.39
C THR A 13 -7.45 6.37 -4.82
N TYR A 14 -6.28 6.41 -5.47
CA TYR A 14 -6.14 6.90 -6.85
C TYR A 14 -6.84 5.99 -7.86
N MET A 15 -6.84 4.68 -7.65
CA MET A 15 -7.51 3.74 -8.57
C MET A 15 -9.04 3.85 -8.51
N ILE A 16 -9.61 4.05 -7.32
CA ILE A 16 -11.06 4.08 -7.10
C ILE A 16 -11.63 5.47 -7.44
N ALA A 17 -10.97 6.54 -7.00
CA ALA A 17 -11.46 7.90 -7.17
C ALA A 17 -10.89 8.60 -8.42
N GLY A 18 -9.86 8.06 -9.06
CA GLY A 18 -9.12 8.70 -10.16
C GLY A 18 -8.20 9.85 -9.74
N HIS A 19 -8.32 10.33 -8.49
CA HIS A 19 -7.52 11.38 -7.88
C HIS A 19 -7.59 11.29 -6.35
N GLY A 20 -6.72 12.01 -5.64
CA GLY A 20 -6.85 12.18 -4.19
C GLY A 20 -8.08 13.03 -3.84
N THR A 21 -8.77 12.69 -2.76
CA THR A 21 -9.88 13.49 -2.20
C THR A 21 -9.52 13.91 -0.77
N PRO A 22 -10.12 14.95 -0.17
CA PRO A 22 -9.78 15.34 1.20
C PRO A 22 -10.16 14.30 2.27
N ASP A 23 -11.18 13.47 2.00
CA ASP A 23 -11.78 12.54 2.97
C ASP A 23 -11.72 11.06 2.55
N GLN A 24 -11.17 10.77 1.36
CA GLN A 24 -11.06 9.42 0.79
C GLN A 24 -12.44 8.75 0.69
N GLY A 25 -13.51 9.55 0.58
CA GLY A 25 -14.90 9.09 0.65
C GLY A 25 -15.22 7.92 -0.30
N PRO A 26 -14.85 7.98 -1.59
CA PRO A 26 -15.13 6.90 -2.54
C PRO A 26 -14.47 5.57 -2.16
N GLU A 27 -13.22 5.61 -1.71
CA GLU A 27 -12.48 4.41 -1.30
C GLU A 27 -13.04 3.81 -0.02
N ARG A 28 -13.28 4.66 1.00
CA ARG A 28 -13.90 4.20 2.26
C ARG A 28 -15.27 3.59 2.02
N LEU A 29 -16.06 4.17 1.12
CA LEU A 29 -17.37 3.63 0.73
C LEU A 29 -17.24 2.28 0.03
N PHE A 30 -16.24 2.12 -0.85
CA PHE A 30 -15.96 0.85 -1.51
C PHE A 30 -15.50 -0.21 -0.51
N ALA A 31 -14.57 0.12 0.39
CA ALA A 31 -14.11 -0.75 1.47
C ALA A 31 -15.26 -1.23 2.37
N TYR A 32 -16.21 -0.34 2.69
CA TYR A 32 -17.39 -0.68 3.49
C TYR A 32 -18.40 -1.56 2.75
N ARG A 33 -18.65 -1.28 1.46
CA ARG A 33 -19.67 -2.01 0.67
C ARG A 33 -19.18 -3.35 0.17
N GLU A 34 -17.91 -3.44 -0.18
CA GLU A 34 -17.31 -4.60 -0.85
C GLU A 34 -16.02 -5.05 -0.13
N PRO A 35 -16.10 -5.41 1.17
CA PRO A 35 -14.92 -5.63 2.00
C PRO A 35 -13.99 -6.73 1.46
N GLU A 36 -14.55 -7.81 0.92
CA GLU A 36 -13.75 -8.88 0.32
C GLU A 36 -13.03 -8.43 -0.96
N ALA A 37 -13.69 -7.63 -1.80
CA ALA A 37 -13.08 -7.11 -3.01
C ALA A 37 -11.97 -6.11 -2.68
N PHE A 38 -12.19 -5.27 -1.67
CA PHE A 38 -11.19 -4.32 -1.19
C PHE A 38 -9.97 -5.02 -0.58
N ALA A 39 -10.19 -6.04 0.26
CA ALA A 39 -9.10 -6.86 0.80
C ALA A 39 -8.27 -7.52 -0.32
N ARG A 40 -8.94 -8.06 -1.35
CA ARG A 40 -8.24 -8.61 -2.54
C ARG A 40 -7.44 -7.54 -3.29
N LEU A 41 -7.98 -6.34 -3.44
CA LEU A 41 -7.27 -5.23 -4.09
C LEU A 41 -6.01 -4.86 -3.31
N LEU A 42 -6.11 -4.66 -1.99
CA LEU A 42 -4.95 -4.34 -1.15
C LEU A 42 -3.89 -5.43 -1.19
N LYS A 43 -4.30 -6.71 -1.22
CA LYS A 43 -3.39 -7.85 -1.37
C LYS A 43 -2.63 -7.80 -2.69
N ILE A 44 -3.31 -7.55 -3.82
CA ILE A 44 -2.69 -7.42 -5.14
C ILE A 44 -1.70 -6.25 -5.15
N LEU A 45 -2.08 -5.10 -4.59
CA LEU A 45 -1.21 -3.94 -4.51
C LEU A 45 0.02 -4.19 -3.64
N ALA A 46 -0.12 -4.90 -2.52
CA ALA A 46 1.00 -5.31 -1.69
C ALA A 46 1.97 -6.22 -2.46
N ASP A 47 1.48 -7.24 -3.15
CA ASP A 47 2.32 -8.17 -3.93
C ASP A 47 3.06 -7.44 -5.07
N CYS A 48 2.36 -6.57 -5.79
CA CYS A 48 2.95 -5.75 -6.86
C CYS A 48 3.99 -4.77 -6.33
N SER A 49 3.71 -4.10 -5.20
CA SER A 49 4.64 -3.16 -4.57
C SER A 49 5.88 -3.86 -4.06
N ALA A 50 5.77 -5.04 -3.45
CA ALA A 50 6.91 -5.83 -3.02
C ALA A 50 7.81 -6.21 -4.20
N ALA A 51 7.22 -6.76 -5.27
CA ALA A 51 7.96 -7.09 -6.49
C ALA A 51 8.65 -5.86 -7.09
N TYR A 52 7.98 -4.71 -7.09
CA TYR A 52 8.53 -3.46 -7.60
C TYR A 52 9.70 -2.93 -6.76
N LEU A 53 9.59 -2.98 -5.43
CA LEU A 53 10.67 -2.57 -4.53
C LEU A 53 11.88 -3.51 -4.62
N ILE A 54 11.67 -4.82 -4.71
CA ILE A 54 12.74 -5.80 -4.93
C ILE A 54 13.52 -5.45 -6.21
N ARG A 55 12.82 -5.18 -7.31
CA ARG A 55 13.47 -4.76 -8.57
C ARG A 55 14.25 -3.46 -8.44
N GLN A 56 13.78 -2.50 -7.64
CA GLN A 56 14.52 -1.26 -7.36
C GLN A 56 15.80 -1.51 -6.55
N ILE A 57 15.75 -2.42 -5.57
CA ILE A 57 16.92 -2.84 -4.78
C ILE A 57 17.94 -3.54 -5.68
N GLU A 58 17.51 -4.50 -6.49
CA GLU A 58 18.35 -5.18 -7.49
C GLU A 58 18.98 -4.19 -8.49
N ALA A 59 18.32 -3.07 -8.78
CA ALA A 59 18.83 -2.00 -9.64
C ALA A 59 19.76 -1.00 -8.93
N GLY A 60 20.04 -1.18 -7.63
CA GLY A 60 21.00 -0.36 -6.87
C GLY A 60 20.38 0.69 -5.93
N ALA A 61 19.11 0.54 -5.54
CA ALA A 61 18.58 1.33 -4.42
C ALA A 61 19.18 0.83 -3.09
N ASP A 62 19.80 1.74 -2.33
CA ASP A 62 20.40 1.43 -1.01
C ASP A 62 19.34 1.39 0.09
N VAL A 63 18.25 2.12 -0.09
CA VAL A 63 17.10 2.21 0.83
C VAL A 63 15.83 2.31 -0.02
N VAL A 64 14.74 1.74 0.47
CA VAL A 64 13.40 1.92 -0.12
C VAL A 64 12.44 2.55 0.87
N GLN A 65 11.54 3.42 0.37
CA GLN A 65 10.53 4.10 1.16
C GLN A 65 9.12 3.81 0.63
N ILE A 66 8.19 3.55 1.55
CA ILE A 66 6.77 3.39 1.24
C ILE A 66 6.05 4.68 1.64
N PHE A 67 5.33 5.30 0.70
CA PHE A 67 4.57 6.53 0.94
C PHE A 67 3.09 6.22 1.16
N ASP A 68 2.61 6.43 2.38
CA ASP A 68 1.18 6.35 2.69
C ASP A 68 0.60 7.75 2.94
N SER A 69 0.30 8.46 1.87
CA SER A 69 -0.09 9.87 1.89
C SER A 69 -1.52 10.12 2.33
N TRP A 70 -2.41 9.12 2.26
CA TRP A 70 -3.84 9.29 2.47
C TRP A 70 -4.41 8.52 3.66
N SER A 71 -3.58 7.87 4.48
CA SER A 71 -4.03 7.06 5.61
C SER A 71 -4.55 7.86 6.81
N GLY A 72 -4.20 9.15 6.90
CA GLY A 72 -4.53 10.00 8.05
C GLY A 72 -6.02 10.25 8.31
N VAL A 73 -6.92 9.80 7.42
CA VAL A 73 -8.37 9.92 7.57
C VAL A 73 -9.05 8.69 8.17
N LEU A 74 -8.29 7.61 8.40
CA LEU A 74 -8.80 6.35 8.91
C LEU A 74 -8.89 6.35 10.44
N ASP A 75 -9.88 5.63 10.98
CA ASP A 75 -9.88 5.20 12.38
C ASP A 75 -8.82 4.10 12.61
N GLU A 76 -8.55 3.79 13.88
CA GLU A 76 -7.51 2.83 14.29
C GLU A 76 -7.71 1.44 13.66
N ALA A 77 -8.92 0.89 13.70
CA ALA A 77 -9.18 -0.45 13.17
C ALA A 77 -9.02 -0.49 11.64
N SER A 78 -9.48 0.55 10.95
CA SER A 78 -9.32 0.68 9.51
C SER A 78 -7.86 0.92 9.11
N PHE A 79 -7.12 1.70 9.89
CA PHE A 79 -5.69 1.95 9.67
C PHE A 79 -4.88 0.66 9.81
N ASP A 80 -5.17 -0.14 10.84
CA ASP A 80 -4.50 -1.43 11.02
C ASP A 80 -4.77 -2.37 9.83
N ALA A 81 -6.05 -2.54 9.46
CA ALA A 81 -6.44 -3.46 8.41
C ALA A 81 -6.01 -3.00 7.00
N PHE A 82 -6.07 -1.70 6.70
CA PHE A 82 -5.88 -1.20 5.34
C PHE A 82 -4.49 -0.62 5.06
N CYS A 83 -3.76 -0.23 6.12
CA CYS A 83 -2.43 0.35 6.01
C CYS A 83 -1.37 -0.55 6.63
N VAL A 84 -1.50 -0.90 7.91
CA VAL A 84 -0.44 -1.63 8.63
C VAL A 84 -0.27 -3.04 8.08
N GLU A 85 -1.34 -3.82 7.98
CA GLU A 85 -1.25 -5.21 7.50
C GLU A 85 -0.69 -5.30 6.06
N PRO A 86 -1.18 -4.53 5.07
CA PRO A 86 -0.65 -4.58 3.71
C PRO A 86 0.79 -4.07 3.60
N VAL A 87 1.20 -3.08 4.40
CA VAL A 87 2.59 -2.61 4.42
C VAL A 87 3.50 -3.64 5.08
N ALA A 88 3.06 -4.27 6.17
CA ALA A 88 3.80 -5.37 6.81
C ALA A 88 4.02 -6.53 5.83
N GLU A 89 3.02 -6.82 4.99
CA GLU A 89 3.14 -7.81 3.93
C GLU A 89 4.22 -7.46 2.90
N ILE A 90 4.26 -6.20 2.44
CA ILE A 90 5.32 -5.72 1.55
C ILE A 90 6.70 -5.93 2.19
N VAL A 91 6.86 -5.47 3.44
CA VAL A 91 8.14 -5.58 4.17
C VAL A 91 8.55 -7.05 4.32
N ARG A 92 7.61 -7.93 4.66
CA ARG A 92 7.86 -9.37 4.80
C ARG A 92 8.35 -9.99 3.49
N GLN A 93 7.72 -9.68 2.36
CA GLN A 93 8.12 -10.19 1.05
C GLN A 93 9.48 -9.64 0.61
N VAL A 94 9.72 -8.34 0.78
CA VAL A 94 11.02 -7.73 0.46
C VAL A 94 12.12 -8.36 1.31
N LYS A 95 11.94 -8.48 2.62
CA LYS A 95 12.93 -9.09 3.53
C LYS A 95 13.16 -10.58 3.31
N ALA A 96 12.19 -11.30 2.74
CA ALA A 96 12.39 -12.69 2.35
C ALA A 96 13.39 -12.84 1.19
N VAL A 97 13.55 -11.81 0.36
CA VAL A 97 14.50 -11.78 -0.77
C VAL A 97 15.80 -11.04 -0.40
N HIS A 98 15.69 -9.93 0.33
CA HIS A 98 16.79 -9.09 0.78
C HIS A 98 16.72 -8.92 2.31
N PRO A 99 17.30 -9.85 3.09
CA PRO A 99 17.17 -9.85 4.56
C PRO A 99 18.03 -8.81 5.29
N ASP A 100 19.06 -8.30 4.62
CA ASP A 100 19.97 -7.25 5.10
C ASP A 100 19.39 -5.85 4.92
#